data_AF-A0A1G8Z3U5-F1
#
_entry.id   AF-A0A1G8Z3U5-F1
#
_cell.length_a   1.000
_cell.length_b   1.000
_cell.length_c   1.000
_cell.angle_alpha   90.00
_cell.angle_beta   90.00
_cell.angle_gamma   90.00
#
_symmetry.space_group_name_H-M   'P 1'
#
loop_
_entity.id
_entity.type
_entity.pdbx_description
1 polymer ?
#
loop_
_entity_poly.entity_id
_entity_poly.type
_entity_poly.pdbx_seq_one_letter_code
_entity_poly.pdbx_strand_id
1 'polypeptide(L)'
;MAHKKGAGSSRNGRESHSKRLGIKIFGGQAAISGNIIVRQRGTKHHPDKGVGIGKDHTLFALVDGTVIFKKKQDNKSYVSILPFPVVLTEEEVVAPAKAVKADAPVAEEKAPAKKAPAKKAAKAETAE
;
A
#
# COMPACT_ATOMS: atom_id res chain seq x y z
N MET A 1 -36.25 48.61 4.41
CA MET A 1 -34.99 47.82 4.35
C MET A 1 -34.95 46.94 5.59
N ALA A 2 -35.12 45.62 5.45
CA ALA A 2 -35.31 44.74 6.61
C ALA A 2 -33.98 44.52 7.33
N HIS A 3 -33.84 45.11 8.51
CA HIS A 3 -32.79 44.79 9.46
C HIS A 3 -33.10 43.45 10.12
N LYS A 4 -32.59 42.37 9.55
CA LYS A 4 -32.17 41.20 10.34
C LYS A 4 -31.06 40.50 9.58
N LYS A 5 -29.82 40.65 10.05
CA LYS A 5 -28.73 39.72 9.71
C LYS A 5 -29.08 38.41 10.43
N GLY A 6 -29.97 37.62 9.83
CA GLY A 6 -30.16 36.23 10.20
C GLY A 6 -28.91 35.48 9.79
N ALA A 7 -27.85 35.58 10.60
CA ALA A 7 -26.67 34.76 10.45
C ALA A 7 -27.06 33.33 10.88
N GLY A 8 -27.71 32.61 9.97
CA GLY A 8 -27.76 31.16 10.07
C GLY A 8 -26.34 30.63 10.04
N SER A 9 -25.93 29.86 11.05
CA SER A 9 -24.66 29.15 11.03
C SER A 9 -24.60 28.32 9.76
N SER A 10 -23.77 28.73 8.80
CA SER A 10 -23.59 27.98 7.55
C SER A 10 -22.97 26.64 7.90
N ARG A 11 -23.68 25.54 7.63
CA ARG A 11 -23.22 24.17 7.93
C ARG A 11 -22.22 23.73 6.86
N ASN A 12 -21.03 24.33 6.89
CA ASN A 12 -19.90 23.96 6.04
C ASN A 12 -19.20 22.75 6.67
N GLY A 13 -19.67 21.54 6.36
CA GLY A 13 -19.13 20.28 6.92
C GLY A 13 -19.13 19.13 5.93
N ARG A 14 -19.26 19.40 4.62
CA ARG A 14 -19.19 18.37 3.57
C ARG A 14 -17.74 18.20 3.15
N GLU A 15 -17.17 17.03 3.44
CA GLU A 15 -15.87 16.62 2.96
C GLU A 15 -15.98 15.26 2.26
N SER A 16 -15.07 15.00 1.33
CA SER A 16 -14.93 13.75 0.61
C SER A 16 -13.90 12.84 1.28
N HIS A 17 -14.07 11.53 1.17
CA HIS A 17 -13.02 10.61 1.60
C HIS A 17 -11.75 10.77 0.75
N SER A 18 -10.60 10.72 1.43
CA SER A 18 -9.28 10.75 0.78
C SER A 18 -9.14 9.65 -0.27
N LYS A 19 -8.63 10.03 -1.45
CA LYS A 19 -8.45 9.12 -2.60
C LYS A 19 -7.13 8.36 -2.58
N ARG A 20 -6.33 8.48 -1.51
CA ARG A 20 -5.05 7.76 -1.30
C ARG A 20 -4.08 7.90 -2.50
N LEU A 21 -4.08 9.09 -3.11
CA LEU A 21 -3.15 9.46 -4.18
C LEU A 21 -1.71 9.53 -3.64
N GLY A 22 -0.74 9.66 -4.54
CA GLY A 22 0.67 9.81 -4.22
C GLY A 22 1.55 8.71 -4.81
N ILE A 23 2.83 8.85 -4.51
CA ILE A 23 3.89 7.90 -4.89
C ILE A 23 3.74 6.63 -4.04
N LYS A 24 3.93 5.47 -4.67
CA LYS A 24 3.84 4.14 -4.06
C LYS A 24 5.21 3.47 -4.00
N ILE A 25 6.00 3.61 -5.06
CA ILE A 25 7.38 3.13 -5.14
C ILE A 25 8.28 4.35 -5.36
N PHE A 26 9.26 4.52 -4.48
CA PHE A 26 10.19 5.65 -4.54
C PHE A 26 11.37 5.37 -5.48
N GLY A 27 12.13 6.42 -5.80
CA GLY A 27 13.37 6.27 -6.57
C GLY A 27 14.38 5.39 -5.84
N GLY A 28 15.04 4.50 -6.55
CA GLY A 28 16.01 3.54 -6.00
C GLY A 28 15.39 2.24 -5.49
N GLN A 29 14.06 2.09 -5.53
CA GLN A 29 13.39 0.85 -5.15
C GLN A 29 13.15 -0.04 -6.36
N ALA A 30 13.14 -1.36 -6.13
CA ALA A 30 12.77 -2.34 -7.14
C ALA A 30 11.25 -2.30 -7.41
N ALA A 31 10.88 -2.39 -8.69
CA ALA A 31 9.52 -2.57 -9.15
C ALA A 31 9.46 -3.81 -10.05
N ILE A 32 8.37 -4.56 -9.90
CA ILE A 32 8.00 -5.65 -10.81
C ILE A 32 7.04 -5.06 -11.84
N SER A 33 7.01 -5.63 -13.04
CA SER A 33 6.03 -5.37 -14.08
C SER A 33 4.60 -5.41 -13.52
N GLY A 34 3.80 -4.43 -13.91
CA GLY A 34 2.44 -4.22 -13.39
C GLY A 34 2.37 -3.44 -12.06
N ASN A 35 3.47 -3.25 -11.33
CA ASN A 35 3.42 -2.47 -10.09
C ASN A 35 3.06 -1.00 -10.35
N ILE A 36 2.19 -0.45 -9.49
CA ILE A 36 1.84 0.97 -9.52
C ILE A 36 2.98 1.77 -8.87
N ILE A 37 3.51 2.75 -9.60
CA ILE A 37 4.57 3.63 -9.12
C ILE A 37 3.97 4.91 -8.51
N VAL A 38 3.01 5.54 -9.21
CA VAL A 38 2.38 6.80 -8.77
C VAL A 38 0.91 6.82 -9.12
N ARG A 39 0.05 7.16 -8.15
CA ARG A 39 -1.36 7.51 -8.40
C ARG A 39 -1.52 9.02 -8.32
N GLN A 40 -1.93 9.65 -9.41
CA GLN A 40 -1.97 11.10 -9.50
C GLN A 40 -3.29 11.63 -10.08
N ARG A 41 -3.44 12.96 -10.04
CA ARG A 41 -4.48 13.71 -10.73
C ARG A 41 -3.77 14.67 -11.67
N GLY A 42 -4.00 14.48 -12.97
CA GLY A 42 -3.15 15.01 -14.02
C GLY A 42 -1.75 14.38 -14.02
N THR A 43 -0.91 14.80 -14.95
CA THR A 43 0.46 14.31 -15.12
C THR A 43 1.46 15.20 -14.40
N LYS A 44 1.59 15.03 -13.07
CA LYS A 44 2.68 15.67 -12.31
C LYS A 44 4.02 14.99 -12.62
N HIS A 45 3.99 13.67 -12.66
CA HIS A 45 5.07 12.82 -13.12
C HIS A 45 4.72 12.26 -14.50
N HIS A 46 5.66 12.36 -15.43
CA HIS A 46 5.50 11.90 -16.80
C HIS A 46 6.16 10.53 -16.97
N PRO A 47 5.56 9.62 -17.76
CA PRO A 47 6.21 8.36 -18.10
C PRO A 47 7.45 8.61 -18.98
N ASP A 48 8.43 7.74 -18.84
CA ASP A 48 9.60 7.62 -19.70
C ASP A 48 9.85 6.12 -19.95
N LYS A 49 11.09 5.71 -20.19
CA LYS A 49 11.45 4.31 -20.48
C LYS A 49 10.95 3.30 -19.42
N GLY A 50 10.29 2.24 -19.88
CA GLY A 50 9.84 1.11 -19.04
C GLY A 50 8.62 1.40 -18.17
N VAL A 51 7.94 2.54 -18.35
CA VAL A 51 6.77 2.95 -17.55
C VAL A 51 5.59 3.25 -18.47
N GLY A 52 4.42 2.72 -18.13
CA GLY A 52 3.15 2.99 -18.80
C GLY A 52 2.31 4.04 -18.06
N ILE A 53 1.34 4.64 -18.76
CA ILE A 53 0.36 5.57 -18.20
C ILE A 53 -1.07 5.03 -18.39
N GLY A 54 -1.84 5.00 -17.32
CA GLY A 54 -3.26 4.58 -17.34
C GLY A 54 -4.21 5.75 -17.65
N LYS A 55 -5.51 5.42 -17.80
CA LYS A 55 -6.58 6.40 -18.09
C LYS A 55 -6.67 7.51 -17.04
N ASP A 56 -6.42 7.21 -15.77
CA ASP A 56 -6.44 8.19 -14.67
C ASP A 56 -5.07 8.84 -14.41
N HIS A 57 -4.14 8.73 -15.38
CA HIS A 57 -2.75 9.18 -15.30
C HIS A 57 -1.89 8.45 -14.26
N THR A 58 -2.36 7.30 -13.74
CA THR A 58 -1.55 6.43 -12.89
C THR A 58 -0.36 5.89 -13.69
N LEU A 59 0.84 5.95 -13.10
CA LEU A 59 2.05 5.38 -13.69
C LEU A 59 2.28 3.97 -13.14
N PHE A 60 2.57 3.03 -14.05
CA PHE A 60 2.83 1.63 -13.71
C PHE A 60 4.07 1.09 -14.45
N ALA A 61 4.73 0.11 -13.86
CA ALA A 61 5.91 -0.53 -14.41
C ALA A 61 5.54 -1.47 -15.57
N LEU A 62 6.28 -1.41 -16.68
CA LEU A 62 6.17 -2.36 -17.79
C LEU A 62 7.21 -3.48 -17.70
N VAL A 63 8.33 -3.21 -17.04
CA VAL A 63 9.47 -4.11 -16.92
C VAL A 63 9.94 -4.16 -15.46
N ASP A 64 10.58 -5.26 -15.09
CA ASP A 64 11.17 -5.43 -13.77
C ASP A 64 12.48 -4.64 -13.68
N GLY A 65 12.68 -3.87 -12.61
CA GLY A 65 13.83 -2.99 -12.52
C GLY A 65 13.83 -2.02 -11.35
N THR A 66 14.81 -1.13 -11.33
CA THR A 66 14.87 -0.03 -10.34
C THR A 66 14.15 1.21 -10.87
N VAL A 67 13.26 1.80 -10.07
CA VAL A 67 12.58 3.05 -10.41
C VAL A 67 13.52 4.24 -10.26
N ILE A 68 13.56 5.14 -11.24
CA ILE A 68 14.33 6.38 -11.21
C ILE A 68 13.44 7.56 -11.57
N PHE A 69 13.53 8.61 -10.75
CA PHE A 69 12.92 9.91 -11.02
C PHE A 69 14.00 10.87 -11.54
N LYS A 70 13.76 11.50 -12.68
CA LYS A 70 14.64 12.52 -13.27
C LYS A 70 13.85 13.79 -13.54
N LYS A 71 14.40 14.95 -13.19
CA LYS A 71 13.86 16.24 -13.63
C LYS A 71 14.54 16.63 -14.95
N LYS A 72 13.76 17.02 -15.95
CA LYS A 72 14.27 17.53 -17.23
C LYS A 72 13.91 19.01 -17.39
N GLN A 73 13.94 19.52 -18.61
CA GLN A 73 13.55 20.89 -18.96
C GLN A 73 12.14 21.23 -18.43
N ASP A 74 11.92 22.50 -18.13
CA ASP A 74 10.70 23.05 -17.50
C ASP A 74 10.39 22.51 -16.10
N ASN A 75 11.39 21.98 -15.37
CA ASN A 75 11.21 21.35 -14.05
C ASN A 75 10.20 20.18 -14.03
N LYS A 76 9.91 19.59 -15.20
CA LYS A 76 9.01 18.43 -15.32
C LYS A 76 9.71 17.17 -14.84
N SER A 77 9.01 16.40 -14.01
CA SER A 77 9.53 15.13 -13.47
C SER A 77 9.14 13.98 -14.39
N TYR A 78 10.12 13.15 -14.74
CA TYR A 78 9.98 11.95 -15.56
C TYR A 78 10.34 10.72 -14.73
N VAL A 79 9.61 9.62 -14.96
CA VAL A 79 9.79 8.35 -14.25
C VAL A 79 10.19 7.29 -15.26
N SER A 80 11.35 6.68 -15.04
CA SER A 80 11.88 5.59 -15.85
C SER A 80 12.23 4.40 -14.97
N ILE A 81 12.21 3.19 -15.53
CA ILE A 81 12.73 1.99 -14.87
C ILE A 81 14.03 1.58 -15.55
N LEU A 82 15.08 1.35 -14.75
CA LEU A 82 16.29 0.66 -15.20
C LEU A 82 16.07 -0.84 -15.04
N PRO A 83 15.99 -1.61 -16.14
CA PRO A 83 15.73 -3.03 -16.06
C PRO A 83 16.83 -3.77 -15.31
N PHE A 84 16.45 -4.77 -14.50
CA PHE A 84 17.43 -5.75 -14.04
C PHE A 84 17.62 -6.78 -15.15
N PRO A 85 18.87 -7.14 -15.50
CA PRO A 85 19.08 -8.29 -16.38
C PRO A 85 18.56 -9.52 -15.65
N VAL A 86 17.53 -10.15 -16.22
CA VAL A 86 17.07 -11.46 -15.77
C VAL A 86 18.15 -12.45 -16.16
N VAL A 87 19.04 -12.77 -15.22
CA VAL A 87 19.97 -13.88 -15.39
C VAL A 87 19.12 -15.13 -15.21
N LEU A 88 18.68 -15.72 -16.32
CA LEU A 88 18.07 -17.03 -16.33
C LEU A 88 19.13 -18.01 -15.81
N THR A 89 19.05 -18.32 -14.52
CA THR A 89 19.79 -19.44 -13.94
C THR A 89 19.05 -20.70 -14.36
N GLU A 90 19.56 -21.31 -15.42
CA GLU A 90 19.16 -22.66 -15.86
C GLU A 90 19.75 -23.71 -14.89
N GLU A 91 19.47 -23.62 -13.59
CA GLU A 91 19.82 -24.66 -12.63
C GLU A 91 18.72 -24.79 -11.57
N GLU A 92 17.68 -25.56 -11.90
CA GLU A 92 17.13 -26.61 -11.03
C GLU A 92 16.10 -27.45 -11.80
N VAL A 93 16.60 -28.47 -12.50
CA VAL A 93 15.89 -29.71 -12.81
C VAL A 93 16.65 -30.85 -12.16
N VAL A 94 16.33 -31.19 -10.91
CA VAL A 94 16.51 -32.54 -10.36
C VAL A 94 15.41 -32.83 -9.34
N ALA A 95 14.40 -33.59 -9.77
CA ALA A 95 13.62 -34.40 -8.84
C ALA A 95 14.50 -35.53 -8.28
N PRO A 96 14.25 -35.98 -7.04
CA PRO A 96 14.04 -37.42 -6.89
C PRO A 96 12.77 -37.75 -6.10
N ALA A 97 12.05 -38.72 -6.67
CA ALA A 97 10.90 -39.39 -6.10
C ALA A 97 11.30 -40.51 -5.11
N LYS A 98 10.40 -40.77 -4.14
CA LYS A 98 10.05 -42.03 -3.42
C LYS A 98 9.82 -41.74 -1.93
N ALA A 99 8.81 -42.24 -1.22
CA ALA A 99 7.71 -43.13 -1.54
C ALA A 99 6.61 -42.98 -0.47
N VAL A 100 5.38 -43.28 -0.88
CA VAL A 100 4.14 -43.32 -0.10
C VAL A 100 4.01 -44.67 0.64
N LYS A 101 3.70 -44.69 1.96
CA LYS A 101 2.61 -45.47 2.61
C LYS A 101 2.79 -45.63 4.14
N ALA A 102 1.74 -45.26 4.88
CA ALA A 102 1.14 -45.92 6.06
C ALA A 102 0.27 -44.86 6.77
N ASP A 103 -1.04 -44.84 6.52
CA ASP A 103 -2.08 -45.37 7.42
C ASP A 103 -2.52 -44.35 8.49
N ALA A 104 -3.83 -44.12 8.56
CA ALA A 104 -4.55 -43.17 9.42
C ALA A 104 -4.68 -43.70 10.89
N PRO A 105 -5.50 -43.15 11.83
CA PRO A 105 -6.16 -41.84 11.99
C PRO A 105 -6.12 -41.26 13.45
N VAL A 106 -6.80 -40.11 13.67
CA VAL A 106 -7.39 -39.57 14.94
C VAL A 106 -6.47 -39.18 16.14
N ALA A 107 -6.57 -37.91 16.59
CA ALA A 107 -6.82 -37.54 18.00
C ALA A 107 -7.09 -36.02 18.16
N GLU A 108 -8.30 -35.70 18.63
CA GLU A 108 -8.66 -34.47 19.35
C GLU A 108 -7.82 -34.31 20.64
N GLU A 109 -7.54 -33.07 21.07
CA GLU A 109 -7.75 -32.56 22.45
C GLU A 109 -7.30 -31.07 22.51
N LYS A 110 -8.23 -30.12 22.43
CA LYS A 110 -8.89 -29.37 23.53
C LYS A 110 -8.04 -28.26 24.16
N ALA A 111 -8.57 -27.04 24.04
CA ALA A 111 -8.18 -25.83 24.76
C ALA A 111 -8.30 -26.01 26.30
N PRO A 112 -7.76 -25.09 27.13
CA PRO A 112 -8.62 -23.97 27.50
C PRO A 112 -7.92 -22.63 27.79
N ALA A 113 -8.74 -21.59 27.64
CA ALA A 113 -8.54 -20.22 28.10
C ALA A 113 -8.29 -20.10 29.61
N LYS A 114 -7.63 -19.00 30.02
CA LYS A 114 -7.96 -18.30 31.27
C LYS A 114 -8.23 -16.82 31.01
N LYS A 115 -9.42 -16.46 31.47
CA LYS A 115 -10.13 -15.18 31.39
C LYS A 115 -9.76 -14.33 32.61
N ALA A 116 -9.89 -13.02 32.40
CA ALA A 116 -9.89 -11.85 33.29
C ALA A 116 -10.40 -12.06 34.76
N PRO A 117 -10.29 -11.04 35.62
CA PRO A 117 -11.39 -10.06 35.62
C PRO A 117 -11.01 -8.59 35.93
N ALA A 118 -11.86 -7.70 35.42
CA ALA A 118 -12.04 -6.34 35.91
C ALA A 118 -13.20 -6.29 36.93
N LYS A 119 -13.13 -5.36 37.90
CA LYS A 119 -14.24 -4.64 38.61
C LYS A 119 -13.58 -3.67 39.61
N LYS A 120 -13.68 -2.34 39.49
CA LYS A 120 -14.78 -1.37 39.75
C LYS A 120 -15.07 -1.11 41.26
N ALA A 121 -14.81 0.16 41.63
CA ALA A 121 -15.42 1.00 42.68
C ALA A 121 -15.23 0.69 44.19
N ALA A 122 -14.69 1.66 44.94
CA ALA A 122 -15.21 2.16 46.23
C ALA A 122 -14.43 3.41 46.69
N LYS A 123 -15.00 4.13 47.65
CA LYS A 123 -14.82 5.52 48.12
C LYS A 123 -14.17 5.55 49.52
N ALA A 124 -13.82 6.75 50.02
CA ALA A 124 -13.46 7.14 51.42
C ALA A 124 -11.97 6.93 51.78
N GLU A 125 -11.25 7.70 52.61
CA GLU A 125 -11.34 8.97 53.38
C GLU A 125 -9.99 9.04 54.19
N THR A 126 -9.67 10.16 54.85
CA THR A 126 -8.64 10.39 55.91
C THR A 126 -7.13 10.58 55.62
N ALA A 127 -6.62 11.72 56.14
CA ALA A 127 -5.30 12.10 56.73
C ALA A 127 -4.00 11.79 55.94
N GLU A 128 -3.03 12.68 55.78
CA GLU A 128 -2.40 13.71 56.63
C GLU A 128 -1.90 14.89 55.76
#